data_AF-A0A8I0H5A2-F1
#
_entry.id   AF-A0A8I0H5A2-F1
#
_cell.length_a   1.000
_cell.length_b   1.000
_cell.length_c   1.000
_cell.angle_alpha   90.00
_cell.angle_beta   90.00
_cell.angle_gamma   90.00
#
_symmetry.space_group_name_H-M   'P 1'
#
loop_
_entity.id
_entity.type
_entity.pdbx_description
1 polymer ?
#
loop_
_entity_poly.entity_id
_entity_poly.type
_entity_poly.pdbx_seq_one_letter_code
_entity_poly.pdbx_strand_id
1 'polypeptide(L)'
;VVGKSTPEREKAAVTFLKWLTEPERNILFSISSGYMPVTRESNDIQVIRAAMEQAGTDQMVRDVMETGVQIATSYELYTNKPFEHGYEAR
;
A
#
# COMPACT_ATOMS: atom_id res chain seq x y z
N VAL A 1 -10.17 10.30 24.95
CA VAL A 1 -9.49 11.61 24.87
C VAL A 1 -8.73 11.66 23.55
N VAL A 2 -9.18 12.46 22.58
CA VAL A 2 -8.36 12.82 21.42
C VAL A 2 -7.69 14.14 21.80
N GLY A 3 -6.43 14.08 22.22
CA GLY A 3 -5.65 15.29 22.46
C GLY A 3 -5.35 15.97 21.13
N LYS A 4 -5.41 17.31 21.08
CA LYS A 4 -4.94 18.06 19.91
C LYS A 4 -3.45 17.78 19.72
N SER A 5 -3.03 17.54 18.47
CA SER A 5 -1.61 17.37 18.11
C SER A 5 -0.88 18.72 18.16
N THR A 6 0.45 18.70 18.07
CA THR A 6 1.27 19.90 17.86
C THR A 6 1.70 20.01 16.39
N PRO A 7 1.96 21.22 15.86
CA PRO A 7 2.43 21.38 14.49
C PRO A 7 3.71 20.58 14.18
N GLU A 8 4.61 20.45 15.17
CA GLU A 8 5.85 19.69 15.03
C GLU A 8 5.56 18.19 14.88
N ARG A 9 4.63 17.66 15.68
CA ARG A 9 4.22 16.25 15.62
C ARG A 9 3.47 15.94 14.33
N GLU A 10 2.63 16.86 13.87
CA GLU A 10 1.95 16.75 12.58
C GLU A 10 2.96 16.71 11.43
N LYS A 11 3.93 17.63 11.41
CA LYS A 11 4.98 17.66 10.40
C LYS A 11 5.81 16.37 10.40
N ALA A 12 6.21 15.88 11.58
CA ALA A 12 6.96 14.63 11.70
C ALA A 12 6.13 13.43 11.21
N ALA A 13 4.84 13.36 11.54
CA ALA A 13 3.94 12.32 11.08
C ALA A 13 3.80 12.36 9.54
N VAL A 14 3.63 13.53 8.94
CA VAL A 14 3.57 13.68 7.47
C VAL A 14 4.87 13.23 6.81
N THR A 15 6.03 13.59 7.37
CA THR A 15 7.33 13.14 6.86
C THR A 15 7.46 11.62 6.93
N PHE A 16 7.08 11.01 8.06
CA PHE A 16 7.08 9.56 8.22
C PHE A 16 6.15 8.87 7.23
N LEU A 17 4.92 9.38 7.06
CA LEU A 17 3.95 8.81 6.13
C LEU A 17 4.47 8.86 4.69
N LYS A 18 5.07 9.99 4.27
CA LYS A 18 5.69 10.10 2.95
C LYS A 18 6.76 9.02 2.75
N TRP A 19 7.70 8.93 3.68
CA TRP A 19 8.76 7.92 3.67
C TRP A 19 8.21 6.48 3.64
N LEU A 20 7.20 6.18 4.45
CA LEU A 20 6.57 4.85 4.54
C LEU A 20 5.87 4.46 3.23
N THR A 21 5.30 5.44 2.52
CA THR A 21 4.58 5.22 1.26
C THR A 21 5.48 5.25 0.02
N GLU A 22 6.77 5.56 0.16
CA GLU A 22 7.71 5.49 -0.97
C GLU A 22 7.81 4.04 -1.49
N PRO A 23 7.82 3.82 -2.83
CA PRO A 23 7.69 2.48 -3.41
C PRO A 23 8.63 1.42 -2.83
N GLU A 24 9.92 1.78 -2.64
CA GLU A 24 10.95 0.89 -2.10
C GLU A 24 10.66 0.43 -0.66
N ARG A 25 10.10 1.32 0.18
CA ARG A 25 9.80 1.01 1.59
C ARG A 25 8.45 0.33 1.70
N ASN A 26 7.47 0.80 0.94
CA ASN A 26 6.11 0.32 1.00
C ASN A 26 6.00 -1.15 0.58
N ILE A 27 6.74 -1.59 -0.45
CA ILE A 27 6.64 -2.97 -0.92
C ILE A 27 7.15 -3.99 0.12
N LEU A 28 8.24 -3.67 0.80
CA LEU A 28 8.80 -4.52 1.85
C LEU A 28 7.87 -4.57 3.06
N PHE A 29 7.31 -3.43 3.47
CA PHE A 29 6.31 -3.38 4.53
C PHE A 29 5.07 -4.22 4.17
N SER A 30 4.59 -4.09 2.93
CA SER A 30 3.41 -4.80 2.42
C SER A 30 3.61 -6.31 2.47
N ILE A 31 4.71 -6.82 1.89
CA ILE A 31 5.04 -8.25 1.87
C ILE A 31 5.21 -8.81 3.28
N SER A 32 5.91 -8.10 4.16
CA SER A 32 6.17 -8.58 5.53
C SER A 32 4.94 -8.54 6.45
N SER A 33 4.00 -7.63 6.20
CA SER A 33 2.77 -7.50 7.00
C SER A 33 1.57 -8.21 6.41
N GLY A 34 1.65 -8.68 5.16
CA GLY A 34 0.53 -9.29 4.43
C GLY A 34 -0.49 -8.27 3.89
N TYR A 35 -0.15 -6.98 3.87
CA TYR A 35 -0.95 -5.94 3.23
C TYR A 35 -0.57 -5.76 1.75
N MET A 36 -1.48 -5.21 0.94
CA MET A 36 -1.18 -4.84 -0.44
C MET A 36 -0.43 -3.51 -0.52
N PRO A 37 0.51 -3.32 -1.47
CA PRO A 37 1.16 -2.04 -1.69
C PRO A 37 0.16 -0.93 -2.07
N VAL A 38 0.42 0.27 -1.57
CA VAL A 38 -0.53 1.40 -1.68
C VAL A 38 -0.31 2.26 -2.93
N THR A 39 0.83 2.10 -3.60
CA THR A 39 1.16 2.80 -4.85
C THR A 39 0.88 1.92 -6.05
N ARG A 40 0.58 2.52 -7.20
CA ARG A 40 0.35 1.74 -8.43
C ARG A 40 1.62 1.06 -8.91
N GLU A 41 2.75 1.75 -8.77
CA GLU A 41 4.06 1.27 -9.18
C GLU A 41 4.50 0.05 -8.37
N SER A 42 4.22 0.04 -7.05
CA SER A 42 4.54 -1.10 -6.19
C SER A 42 3.53 -2.24 -6.26
N ASN A 43 2.29 -1.97 -6.72
CA ASN A 43 1.24 -2.98 -6.88
C ASN A 43 1.24 -3.65 -8.26
N ASP A 44 2.37 -3.59 -8.98
CA ASP A 44 2.59 -4.36 -10.21
C ASP A 44 3.02 -5.80 -9.88
N ILE A 45 2.50 -6.76 -10.64
CA ILE A 45 2.73 -8.18 -10.38
C ILE A 45 4.21 -8.58 -10.52
N GLN A 46 4.96 -7.98 -11.45
CA GLN A 46 6.38 -8.27 -11.65
C GLN A 46 7.21 -7.67 -10.51
N VAL A 47 6.84 -6.47 -10.08
CA VAL A 47 7.50 -5.78 -8.97
C VAL A 47 7.30 -6.54 -7.66
N ILE A 48 6.08 -7.02 -7.39
CA ILE A 48 5.76 -7.84 -6.22
C ILE A 48 6.49 -9.19 -6.26
N ARG A 49 6.54 -9.87 -7.41
CA ARG A 49 7.29 -11.13 -7.57
C ARG A 49 8.76 -10.95 -7.26
N ALA A 50 9.40 -9.95 -7.85
CA ALA A 50 10.82 -9.68 -7.62
C ALA A 50 11.10 -9.37 -6.14
N ALA A 51 10.25 -8.59 -5.49
CA ALA A 51 10.41 -8.26 -4.07
C ALA A 51 10.20 -9.50 -3.16
N MET A 52 9.25 -10.38 -3.47
CA MET A 52 9.03 -11.62 -2.71
C MET A 52 10.16 -12.65 -2.91
N GLU A 53 10.73 -12.72 -4.10
CA GLU A 53 11.92 -13.54 -4.36
C GLU A 53 13.11 -13.04 -3.54
N GLN A 54 13.36 -11.73 -3.53
CA GLN A 54 14.42 -11.12 -2.73
C GLN A 54 14.19 -11.29 -1.23
N ALA A 55 12.95 -11.21 -0.76
CA ALA A 55 12.60 -11.37 0.65
C ALA A 55 12.58 -12.85 1.11
N GLY A 56 12.65 -13.81 0.19
CA GLY A 56 12.58 -15.23 0.53
C GLY A 56 11.21 -15.65 1.08
N THR A 57 10.13 -15.04 0.60
CA THR A 57 8.78 -15.26 1.14
C THR A 57 8.25 -16.66 0.82
N ASP A 58 7.46 -17.23 1.74
CA ASP A 58 6.78 -18.53 1.57
C ASP A 58 5.78 -18.53 0.39
N GLN A 59 5.58 -19.70 -0.21
CA GLN A 59 4.69 -19.87 -1.37
C GLN A 59 3.26 -19.42 -1.10
N MET A 60 2.71 -19.68 0.09
CA MET A 60 1.35 -19.25 0.43
C MET A 60 1.21 -17.73 0.36
N VAL A 61 2.20 -16.98 0.86
CA VAL A 61 2.18 -15.52 0.85
C VAL A 61 2.26 -15.01 -0.60
N ARG A 62 3.06 -15.66 -1.44
CA ARG A 62 3.16 -15.33 -2.87
C ARG A 62 1.81 -15.49 -3.57
N ASP A 63 1.15 -16.62 -3.38
CA ASP A 63 -0.13 -16.93 -4.02
C ASP A 63 -1.22 -15.93 -3.61
N VAL A 64 -1.28 -15.59 -2.31
CA VAL A 64 -2.25 -14.62 -1.78
C VAL A 64 -2.00 -13.23 -2.34
N MET A 65 -0.75 -12.78 -2.38
CA MET A 65 -0.39 -11.46 -2.89
C MET A 65 -0.68 -11.33 -4.39
N GLU A 66 -0.30 -12.32 -5.19
CA GLU A 66 -0.59 -12.32 -6.64
C GLU A 66 -2.09 -12.32 -6.92
N THR A 67 -2.86 -13.12 -6.16
CA THR A 67 -4.33 -13.11 -6.24
C THR A 67 -4.90 -11.74 -5.90
N GLY A 68 -4.38 -11.09 -4.85
CA GLY A 68 -4.77 -9.73 -4.47
C GLY A 68 -4.52 -8.71 -5.59
N VAL A 69 -3.36 -8.76 -6.24
CA VAL A 69 -3.06 -7.90 -7.41
C VAL A 69 -4.04 -8.16 -8.53
N GLN A 70 -4.31 -9.43 -8.85
CA GLN A 70 -5.22 -9.79 -9.92
C GLN A 70 -6.63 -9.26 -9.66
N ILE A 71 -7.17 -9.43 -8.45
CA ILE A 71 -8.49 -8.90 -8.07
C ILE A 71 -8.51 -7.38 -8.21
N ALA A 72 -7.49 -6.68 -7.70
CA ALA A 72 -7.44 -5.22 -7.74
C ALA A 72 -7.34 -4.64 -9.17
N THR A 73 -6.81 -5.41 -10.13
CA THR A 73 -6.53 -4.94 -11.50
C THR A 73 -7.53 -5.41 -12.54
N SER A 74 -8.18 -6.55 -12.34
CA SER A 74 -9.03 -7.18 -13.37
C SER A 74 -10.51 -7.25 -13.03
N TYR A 75 -10.91 -7.08 -11.76
CA TYR A 75 -12.30 -7.25 -11.35
C TYR A 75 -12.99 -5.89 -11.21
N GLU A 76 -14.30 -5.88 -11.42
CA GLU A 76 -15.16 -4.75 -11.05
C GLU A 76 -15.52 -4.86 -9.57
N LEU A 77 -14.97 -3.95 -8.76
CA LEU A 77 -15.23 -3.91 -7.31
C LEU A 77 -16.48 -3.08 -7.00
N TYR A 78 -17.17 -3.42 -5.91
CA TYR A 78 -18.38 -2.71 -5.46
C TYR A 78 -18.10 -1.29 -4.94
N THR A 79 -16.82 -0.92 -4.78
CA THR A 79 -16.41 0.39 -4.27
C THR A 79 -16.50 1.45 -5.35
N ASN A 80 -17.03 2.62 -5.00
CA ASN A 80 -17.08 3.78 -5.88
C ASN A 80 -15.67 4.09 -6.41
N LYS A 81 -15.54 4.34 -7.71
CA LYS A 81 -14.28 4.83 -8.28
C LYS A 81 -13.92 6.17 -7.62
N PRO A 82 -12.63 6.42 -7.33
CA PRO A 82 -12.19 7.75 -6.93
C PRO A 82 -12.62 8.76 -8.01
N PHE A 83 -13.23 9.87 -7.57
CA PHE A 83 -13.61 10.98 -8.43
C PHE A 83 -12.79 12.21 -8.06
N GLU A 84 -12.66 13.13 -9.02
CA GLU A 84 -11.95 14.39 -8.83
C GLU A 84 -12.56 15.15 -7.64
N HIS A 85 -11.72 15.75 -6.79
CA HIS A 85 -12.15 16.40 -5.54
C HIS A 85 -12.85 15.50 -4.50
N GLY A 86 -12.77 14.17 -4.60
CA GLY A 86 -13.42 13.26 -3.65
C GLY A 86 -12.98 13.39 -2.18
N TYR A 87 -11.84 14.02 -1.91
CA TYR A 87 -11.41 14.34 -0.54
C TYR A 87 -12.22 15.46 0.12
N GLU A 88 -12.93 16.29 -0.67
CA GLU A 88 -13.79 17.38 -0.20
C GLU A 88 -15.17 16.88 0.24
N ALA A 89 -15.53 15.66 -0.14
CA ALA A 89 -16.79 15.02 0.23
C ALA A 89 -16.78 14.42 1.65
N ARG A 90 -15.70 14.62 2.42
CA ARG A 90 -15.50 14.09 3.78
C ARG A 90 -15.69 15.15 4.85
#